data_AF-A0A6B2UTB4-F1
#
_entry.id   AF-A0A6B2UTB4-F1
#
_cell.length_a   1.000
_cell.length_b   1.000
_cell.length_c   1.000
_cell.angle_alpha   90.00
_cell.angle_beta   90.00
_cell.angle_gamma   90.00
#
_symmetry.space_group_name_H-M   'P 1'
#
loop_
_entity.id
_entity.type
_entity.pdbx_description
1 polymer ?
#
loop_
_entity_poly.entity_id
_entity_poly.type
_entity_poly.pdbx_seq_one_letter_code
_entity_poly.pdbx_strand_id
1 'polypeptide(L)'
;MSAETVTVELPAGGQPDTIRSADTPLGRARVARGWSQAKAVRALSILARHWGWQIASEASLKVLLSCWESGKRTPSETYVRLFCALYRATPEDLGFVVRDSRVVSAPGTVASVQNAVTHLAAQLAELQAVLASMTGAAS
;
A
#
# COMPACT_ATOMS: atom_id res chain seq x y z
N MET A 1 -8.90 -20.74 49.55
CA MET A 1 -9.34 -20.35 48.19
C MET A 1 -8.15 -19.66 47.54
N SER A 2 -7.29 -20.43 46.87
CA SER A 2 -6.09 -19.93 46.20
C SER A 2 -6.42 -19.67 44.75
N ALA A 3 -6.20 -18.43 44.28
CA ALA A 3 -6.35 -18.06 42.89
C ALA A 3 -5.21 -18.68 42.08
N GLU A 4 -5.58 -19.59 41.18
CA GLU A 4 -4.71 -20.26 40.23
C GLU A 4 -4.41 -19.27 39.09
N THR A 5 -3.29 -18.54 39.18
CA THR A 5 -2.76 -17.75 38.07
C THR A 5 -2.18 -18.71 37.04
N VAL A 6 -3.00 -19.09 36.06
CA VAL A 6 -2.56 -19.74 34.83
C VAL A 6 -1.70 -18.74 34.05
N THR A 7 -0.38 -18.90 34.18
CA THR A 7 0.59 -18.22 33.34
C THR A 7 0.60 -18.95 32.00
N VAL A 8 -0.04 -18.36 31.00
CA VAL A 8 0.09 -18.83 29.61
C VAL A 8 1.48 -18.41 29.13
N GLU A 9 2.47 -19.28 29.31
CA GLU A 9 3.71 -19.22 28.56
C GLU A 9 3.37 -19.44 27.07
N LEU A 10 3.31 -18.34 26.30
CA LEU A 10 3.43 -18.43 24.85
C LEU A 10 4.82 -19.01 24.55
N PRO A 11 4.93 -20.13 23.82
CA PRO A 11 6.23 -20.65 23.44
C PRO A 11 6.93 -19.63 22.56
N ALA A 12 8.05 -19.12 23.06
CA ALA A 12 9.07 -18.39 22.33
C ALA A 12 9.66 -19.30 21.24
N GLY A 13 8.90 -19.49 20.15
CA GLY A 13 9.31 -20.27 19.00
C GLY A 13 10.32 -19.52 18.15
N GLY A 14 11.59 -19.56 18.56
CA GLY A 14 12.78 -19.42 17.70
C GLY A 14 13.13 -18.01 17.23
N GLN A 15 14.07 -17.35 17.92
CA GLN A 15 14.86 -16.22 17.40
C GLN A 15 16.31 -16.38 17.93
N PRO A 16 17.40 -15.99 17.20
CA PRO A 16 17.49 -14.84 16.31
C PRO A 16 18.59 -14.91 15.20
N ASP A 17 18.51 -15.77 14.19
CA ASP A 17 19.41 -15.66 13.01
C ASP A 17 18.77 -14.94 11.82
N THR A 18 17.44 -14.76 11.84
CA THR A 18 16.64 -14.18 10.75
C THR A 18 16.33 -12.68 10.87
N ILE A 19 16.78 -12.04 11.96
CA ILE A 19 16.63 -10.58 12.17
C ILE A 19 17.78 -9.80 11.52
N ARG A 20 18.94 -10.44 11.27
CA ARG A 20 20.22 -9.76 11.01
C ARG A 20 20.47 -9.26 9.58
N SER A 21 19.53 -9.33 8.66
CA SER A 21 19.75 -8.75 7.33
C SER A 21 18.58 -7.91 6.88
N ALA A 22 18.74 -6.60 7.06
CA ALA A 22 18.40 -5.62 6.05
C ALA A 22 19.03 -4.28 6.42
N ASP A 23 20.21 -4.00 5.86
CA ASP A 23 20.74 -2.63 5.79
C ASP A 23 19.83 -1.72 4.94
N THR A 24 18.82 -2.29 4.28
CA THR A 24 17.80 -1.57 3.52
C THR A 24 16.64 -1.11 4.40
N PRO A 25 16.01 0.04 4.11
CA PRO A 25 14.88 0.54 4.89
C PRO A 25 13.66 -0.42 4.88
N LEU A 26 13.46 -1.17 3.78
CA LEU A 26 12.41 -2.18 3.69
C LEU A 26 12.48 -3.25 4.78
N GLY A 27 13.66 -3.87 4.98
CA GLY A 27 13.75 -4.90 6.00
C GLY A 27 13.85 -4.33 7.42
N ARG A 28 14.29 -3.07 7.59
CA ARG A 28 14.07 -2.35 8.86
C ARG A 28 12.59 -2.20 9.18
N ALA A 29 11.74 -1.87 8.21
CA ALA A 29 10.30 -1.78 8.41
C ALA A 29 9.66 -3.14 8.79
N ARG A 30 10.19 -4.25 8.23
CA ARG A 30 9.79 -5.61 8.62
C ARG A 30 10.22 -5.94 10.05
N VAL A 31 11.48 -5.67 10.40
CA VAL A 31 12.04 -5.96 11.73
C VAL A 31 11.38 -5.11 12.81
N ALA A 32 11.05 -3.84 12.53
CA ALA A 32 10.32 -2.95 13.44
C ALA A 32 8.94 -3.51 13.86
N ARG A 33 8.35 -4.37 13.02
CA ARG A 33 7.09 -5.09 13.34
C ARG A 33 7.31 -6.45 14.01
N GLY A 34 8.55 -6.87 14.21
CA GLY A 34 8.89 -8.22 14.71
C GLY A 34 8.52 -9.32 13.73
N TRP A 35 8.49 -9.04 12.42
CA TRP A 35 8.06 -10.01 11.42
C TRP A 35 9.21 -10.80 10.82
N SER A 36 9.02 -12.11 10.67
CA SER A 36 9.88 -12.93 9.82
C SER A 36 9.55 -12.69 8.34
N GLN A 37 10.49 -13.01 7.44
CA GLN A 37 10.24 -12.93 5.98
C GLN A 37 9.03 -13.75 5.57
N ALA A 38 8.85 -14.96 6.13
CA ALA A 38 7.69 -15.80 5.84
C ALA A 38 6.37 -15.14 6.28
N LYS A 39 6.37 -14.44 7.42
CA LYS A 39 5.20 -13.68 7.88
C LYS A 39 4.89 -12.51 6.96
N ALA A 40 5.91 -11.77 6.52
CA ALA A 40 5.74 -10.69 5.55
C ALA A 40 5.20 -11.18 4.19
N VAL A 41 5.73 -12.29 3.67
CA VAL A 41 5.25 -12.92 2.43
C VAL A 41 3.78 -13.29 2.53
N ARG A 42 3.38 -13.99 3.61
CA ARG A 42 1.97 -14.38 3.82
C ARG A 42 1.05 -13.16 3.90
N ALA A 43 1.46 -12.13 4.64
CA ALA A 43 0.66 -10.91 4.77
C ALA A 43 0.50 -10.19 3.42
N LEU A 44 1.56 -10.15 2.61
CA LEU A 44 1.53 -9.57 1.26
C LEU A 44 0.62 -10.37 0.31
N SER A 45 0.64 -11.69 0.38
CA SER A 45 -0.27 -12.58 -0.37
C SER A 45 -1.74 -12.43 0.03
N ILE A 46 -2.02 -12.23 1.32
CA ILE A 46 -3.39 -11.94 1.80
C ILE A 46 -3.84 -10.58 1.27
N LEU A 47 -3.00 -9.56 1.36
CA LEU A 47 -3.33 -8.21 0.91
C LEU A 47 -3.59 -8.15 -0.60
N ALA A 48 -2.72 -8.78 -1.41
CA ALA A 48 -2.90 -8.83 -2.86
C ALA A 48 -4.20 -9.54 -3.25
N ARG A 49 -4.53 -10.66 -2.59
CA ARG A 49 -5.82 -11.34 -2.80
C ARG A 49 -7.00 -10.45 -2.45
N HIS A 50 -6.93 -9.70 -1.36
CA HIS A 50 -7.99 -8.77 -0.96
C HIS A 50 -8.22 -7.67 -2.01
N TRP A 51 -7.16 -7.22 -2.69
CA TRP A 51 -7.24 -6.24 -3.77
C TRP A 51 -7.49 -6.84 -5.16
N GLY A 52 -7.63 -8.17 -5.26
CA GLY A 52 -7.80 -8.87 -6.54
C GLY A 52 -6.55 -8.85 -7.43
N TRP A 53 -5.36 -8.58 -6.87
CA TRP A 53 -4.11 -8.52 -7.62
C TRP A 53 -3.45 -9.89 -7.70
N GLN A 54 -3.05 -10.26 -8.92
CA GLN A 54 -2.24 -11.45 -9.18
C GLN A 54 -0.77 -11.12 -8.89
N ILE A 55 -0.18 -11.80 -7.92
CA ILE A 55 1.24 -11.67 -7.56
C ILE A 55 1.93 -13.04 -7.65
N ALA A 56 3.25 -13.04 -7.50
CA ALA A 56 4.03 -14.27 -7.51
C ALA A 56 3.63 -15.22 -6.37
N SER A 57 3.91 -16.53 -6.54
CA SER A 57 3.69 -17.53 -5.49
C SER A 57 4.52 -17.24 -4.24
N GLU A 58 4.11 -17.75 -3.07
CA GLU A 58 4.82 -17.50 -1.79
C GLU A 58 6.30 -17.92 -1.82
N ALA A 59 6.61 -19.04 -2.50
CA ALA A 59 7.98 -19.51 -2.67
C ALA A 59 8.83 -18.48 -3.45
N SER A 60 8.30 -17.96 -4.56
CA SER A 60 8.96 -16.94 -5.36
C SER A 60 9.05 -15.60 -4.63
N LEU A 61 8.00 -15.21 -3.89
CA LEU A 61 7.98 -13.98 -3.10
C LEU A 61 9.03 -14.00 -2.00
N LYS A 62 9.32 -15.14 -1.38
CA LYS A 62 10.39 -15.24 -0.39
C LYS A 62 11.76 -14.94 -1.00
N VAL A 63 12.03 -15.45 -2.20
CA VAL A 63 13.28 -15.17 -2.92
C VAL A 63 13.34 -13.70 -3.34
N LEU A 64 12.24 -13.18 -3.91
CA LEU A 64 12.14 -11.78 -4.31
C LEU A 64 12.32 -10.83 -3.13
N LEU A 65 11.67 -11.11 -1.99
CA LEU A 65 11.80 -10.34 -0.77
C LEU A 65 13.25 -10.32 -0.28
N SER A 66 13.95 -11.45 -0.30
CA SER A 66 15.37 -11.50 0.03
C SER A 66 16.23 -10.64 -0.93
N CYS A 67 15.95 -10.70 -2.23
CA CYS A 67 16.63 -9.84 -3.22
C CYS A 67 16.33 -8.35 -3.03
N TRP A 68 15.11 -7.99 -2.62
CA TRP A 68 14.72 -6.61 -2.34
C TRP A 68 15.33 -6.10 -1.03
N GLU A 69 15.33 -6.92 0.03
CA GLU A 69 15.93 -6.59 1.33
C GLU A 69 17.46 -6.48 1.27
N SER A 70 18.10 -7.12 0.28
CA SER A 70 19.54 -6.98 -0.02
C SER A 70 19.85 -5.90 -1.05
N GLY A 71 18.85 -5.19 -1.59
CA GLY A 71 19.04 -4.15 -2.60
C GLY A 71 19.51 -4.66 -3.97
N LYS A 72 19.59 -5.99 -4.18
CA LYS A 72 20.00 -6.60 -5.46
C LYS A 72 18.99 -6.36 -6.58
N ARG A 73 17.74 -6.08 -6.23
CA ARG A 73 16.64 -5.84 -7.17
C ARG A 73 15.72 -4.75 -6.65
N THR A 74 15.14 -3.98 -7.57
CA THR A 74 14.05 -3.04 -7.26
C THR A 74 12.69 -3.73 -7.46
N PRO A 75 11.75 -3.65 -6.50
CA PRO A 75 10.40 -4.15 -6.70
C PRO A 75 9.65 -3.35 -7.77
N SER A 76 8.69 -4.00 -8.44
CA SER A 76 7.79 -3.28 -9.36
C SER A 76 6.82 -2.38 -8.58
N GLU A 77 6.19 -1.43 -9.27
CA GLU A 77 5.26 -0.48 -8.66
C GLU A 77 4.11 -1.16 -7.89
N THR A 78 3.61 -2.27 -8.40
CA THR A 78 2.59 -3.10 -7.73
C THR A 78 3.06 -3.55 -6.35
N TYR A 79 4.30 -4.02 -6.24
CA TYR A 79 4.87 -4.45 -4.95
C TYR A 79 5.18 -3.27 -4.05
N VAL A 80 5.64 -2.14 -4.59
CA VAL A 80 5.82 -0.90 -3.81
C VAL A 80 4.51 -0.49 -3.15
N ARG A 81 3.39 -0.46 -3.90
CA ARG A 81 2.06 -0.16 -3.35
C ARG A 81 1.63 -1.14 -2.26
N LEU A 82 1.85 -2.44 -2.48
CA LEU A 82 1.55 -3.47 -1.48
C LEU A 82 2.39 -3.27 -0.21
N PHE A 83 3.69 -2.99 -0.34
CA PHE A 83 4.55 -2.74 0.81
C PHE A 83 4.19 -1.45 1.55
N CYS A 84 3.85 -0.38 0.83
CA CYS A 84 3.42 0.88 1.45
C CYS A 84 2.15 0.67 2.27
N ALA A 85 1.16 -0.07 1.74
CA ALA A 85 -0.05 -0.38 2.48
C ALA A 85 0.20 -1.34 3.65
N LEU A 86 1.02 -2.38 3.43
CA LEU A 86 1.34 -3.36 4.47
C LEU A 86 2.09 -2.72 5.64
N TYR A 87 3.03 -1.82 5.34
CA TYR A 87 3.86 -1.16 6.34
C TYR A 87 3.37 0.21 6.78
N ARG A 88 2.28 0.73 6.19
CA ARG A 88 1.76 2.09 6.43
C ARG A 88 2.87 3.14 6.34
N ALA A 89 3.72 2.99 5.33
CA ALA A 89 4.91 3.79 5.10
C ALA A 89 4.91 4.32 3.67
N THR A 90 5.63 5.42 3.42
CA THR A 90 5.81 5.92 2.06
C THR A 90 6.86 5.10 1.30
N PRO A 91 6.89 5.16 -0.03
CA PRO A 91 7.95 4.50 -0.80
C PRO A 91 9.36 4.97 -0.36
N GLU A 92 9.49 6.26 -0.06
CA GLU A 92 10.74 6.89 0.41
C GLU A 92 11.19 6.32 1.76
N ASP A 93 10.26 6.17 2.71
CA ASP A 93 10.53 5.53 4.02
C ASP A 93 11.01 4.08 3.87
N LEU A 94 10.56 3.39 2.82
CA LEU A 94 10.92 2.02 2.50
C LEU A 94 12.18 1.91 1.64
N GLY A 95 12.82 3.04 1.29
CA GLY A 95 14.03 3.08 0.47
C GLY A 95 13.78 2.84 -1.01
N PHE A 96 12.51 2.91 -1.44
CA PHE A 96 12.16 2.85 -2.85
C PHE A 96 12.26 4.24 -3.42
N VAL A 97 13.26 4.45 -4.29
CA VAL A 97 13.19 5.54 -5.25
C VAL A 97 12.10 5.13 -6.23
N VAL A 98 10.89 5.67 -6.07
CA VAL A 98 9.89 5.60 -7.12
C VAL A 98 10.46 6.42 -8.27
N ARG A 99 11.22 5.75 -9.14
CA ARG A 99 11.37 6.22 -10.51
C ARG A 99 9.96 6.16 -11.02
N ASP A 100 9.36 7.32 -11.07
CA ASP A 100 7.99 7.53 -11.48
C ASP A 100 7.86 7.01 -12.92
N SER A 101 7.62 5.71 -13.06
CA SER A 101 7.35 5.07 -14.34
C SER A 101 5.98 5.48 -14.87
N ARG A 102 5.32 6.43 -14.19
CA ARG A 102 4.13 7.16 -14.62
C ARG A 102 4.41 8.61 -15.00
N VAL A 103 5.69 9.01 -15.14
CA VAL A 103 6.04 10.10 -16.07
C VAL A 103 6.21 9.54 -17.49
N VAL A 104 5.32 8.63 -17.89
CA VAL A 104 4.52 8.94 -19.08
C VAL A 104 3.26 9.63 -18.56
N SER A 105 3.44 10.87 -18.09
CA SER A 105 2.34 11.81 -18.09
C SER A 105 2.07 12.07 -19.56
N ALA A 106 1.15 11.29 -20.15
CA ALA A 106 0.44 11.80 -21.30
C ALA A 106 -0.25 13.08 -20.81
N PRO A 107 -0.03 14.24 -21.43
CA PRO A 107 -0.64 15.52 -21.03
C PRO A 107 -2.20 15.48 -21.02
N GLY A 108 -2.80 14.38 -21.47
CA GLY A 108 -4.24 14.15 -21.44
C GLY A 108 -4.86 13.84 -20.08
N THR A 109 -4.15 13.33 -19.06
CA THR A 109 -4.82 12.90 -17.81
C THR A 109 -5.20 14.08 -16.91
N VAL A 110 -4.30 15.04 -16.71
CA VAL A 110 -4.62 16.25 -15.93
C VAL A 110 -5.64 17.11 -16.67
N ALA A 111 -5.50 17.27 -17.99
CA ALA A 111 -6.48 17.96 -18.82
C ALA A 111 -7.85 17.26 -18.82
N SER A 112 -7.89 15.92 -18.80
CA SER A 112 -9.13 15.14 -18.73
C SER A 112 -9.83 15.31 -17.38
N VAL A 113 -9.08 15.27 -16.27
CA VAL A 113 -9.63 15.54 -14.94
C VAL A 113 -10.12 16.99 -14.85
N GLN A 114 -9.35 17.95 -15.36
CA GLN A 114 -9.73 19.35 -15.38
C GLN A 114 -10.99 19.59 -16.24
N ASN A 115 -11.09 18.94 -17.41
CA ASN A 115 -12.26 19.00 -18.26
C ASN A 115 -13.50 18.39 -17.58
N ALA A 116 -13.35 17.27 -16.87
CA ALA A 116 -14.43 16.67 -16.10
C ALA A 116 -14.92 17.59 -14.98
N VAL A 117 -14.00 18.26 -14.27
CA VAL A 117 -14.33 19.25 -13.23
C VAL A 117 -15.08 20.44 -13.84
N THR A 118 -14.59 21.00 -14.96
CA THR A 118 -15.24 22.11 -15.65
C THR A 118 -16.64 21.74 -16.15
N HIS A 119 -16.80 20.53 -16.70
CA HIS A 119 -18.10 20.03 -17.16
C HIS A 119 -19.09 19.88 -16.00
N LEU A 120 -18.65 19.32 -14.87
CA LEU A 120 -19.50 19.19 -13.69
C LEU A 120 -19.90 20.57 -13.13
N ALA A 121 -18.98 21.52 -13.11
CA ALA A 121 -19.28 22.90 -12.68
C ALA A 121 -20.33 23.57 -13.59
N ALA A 122 -20.25 23.35 -14.90
CA ALA A 122 -21.25 23.84 -15.85
C ALA A 122 -22.64 23.21 -15.60
N GLN A 123 -22.69 21.87 -15.42
CA GLN A 123 -23.94 21.18 -15.11
C GLN A 123 -24.58 21.68 -13.80
N LEU A 124 -23.76 21.98 -12.78
CA LEU A 124 -24.27 22.55 -11.53
C LEU A 124 -24.83 23.97 -11.72
N ALA A 125 -24.19 24.80 -12.53
CA ALA A 125 -24.69 26.14 -12.85
C ALA A 125 -26.04 26.09 -13.60
N GLU A 126 -26.19 25.16 -14.55
CA GLU A 126 -27.45 24.92 -15.26
C GLU A 126 -28.56 24.47 -14.30
N LEU A 127 -28.28 23.52 -13.41
CA LEU A 127 -29.25 23.06 -12.41
C LEU A 127 -29.65 24.19 -11.45
N GLN A 128 -28.71 25.05 -11.05
CA GLN A 128 -29.00 26.22 -10.22
C GLN A 128 -29.91 27.22 -10.95
N ALA A 129 -29.70 27.46 -12.24
CA ALA A 129 -30.54 28.34 -13.04
C ALA A 129 -31.97 27.81 -13.20
N VAL A 130 -32.13 26.49 -13.40
CA VAL A 130 -33.44 25.82 -13.46
C VAL A 130 -34.16 25.90 -12.11
N LEU A 131 -33.45 25.69 -11.00
CA LEU A 131 -34.05 25.82 -9.66
C LEU A 131 -34.42 27.27 -9.34
N ALA A 132 -33.62 28.25 -9.76
CA ALA A 132 -33.94 29.67 -9.60
C ALA A 132 -35.17 30.08 -10.40
N SER A 133 -35.34 29.58 -11.63
CA SER A 133 -36.52 29.86 -12.45
C SER A 133 -37.80 29.22 -11.91
N MET A 134 -37.70 28.02 -11.31
CA MET A 134 -38.84 27.36 -10.63
C MET A 134 -39.26 28.06 -9.33
N THR A 135 -38.34 28.71 -8.63
CA THR A 135 -38.61 29.41 -7.37
C THR A 135 -39.02 30.88 -7.58
N GLY A 136 -38.63 31.50 -8.70
CA GLY A 136 -39.03 32.86 -9.09
C GLY A 136 -40.45 32.99 -9.66
N ALA A 137 -41.13 31.88 -9.98
CA ALA A 137 -42.52 31.89 -10.49
C ALA A 137 -43.59 32.06 -9.39
N ALA A 138 -43.18 32.28 -8.13
CA ALA A 138 -44.07 32.49 -6.99
C ALA A 138 -44.12 33.96 -6.52
N SER A 139 -43.81 34.93 -7.40
CA SER A 139 -43.95 36.37 -7.14
C SER A 139 -45.08 36.98 -7.97
#